data_AF-A0AAW0KSF3-F1
#
_entry.id   AF-A0AAW0KSF3-F1
#
_cell.length_a   1.000
_cell.length_b   1.000
_cell.length_c   1.000
_cell.angle_alpha   90.00
_cell.angle_beta   90.00
_cell.angle_gamma   90.00
#
_symmetry.space_group_name_H-M   'P 1'
#
loop_
_entity.id
_entity.type
_entity.pdbx_description
1 polymer ?
#
loop_
_entity_poly.entity_id
_entity_poly.type
_entity_poly.pdbx_seq_one_letter_code
_entity_poly.pdbx_strand_id
1 'polypeptide(L)'
;NSTIIDHYDTNLNELFPYLPYEIPSTGFVIGIKGQGADIVYGLTICCGDILEKDCKSCIVNAANEIWSHCPNNKGATIWYYYCTLKYHNLDFFGQIDYDTMFFTNTPENMNTNQLIRQKKGEWLAQLVGQASMNAQMFSAEDFDVGDNYKLHGLVQCPRDLSSIDCMKCLNDSIGFIPKCCDLSKGVQIFSATCDLRFETIYHKV
;
A
#
# COMPACT_ATOMS: atom_id res chain seq x y z
N ASN A 1 39.88 11.34 -15.56
CA ASN A 1 39.20 10.79 -14.37
C ASN A 1 38.34 11.88 -13.75
N SER A 2 37.10 12.00 -14.20
CA SER A 2 36.12 12.88 -13.55
C SER A 2 35.56 12.12 -12.36
N THR A 3 35.77 12.65 -11.16
CA THR A 3 35.05 12.24 -9.95
C THR A 3 33.56 12.49 -10.23
N ILE A 4 32.77 11.44 -10.35
CA ILE A 4 31.31 11.55 -10.46
C ILE A 4 30.85 12.06 -9.09
N ILE A 5 30.40 13.32 -9.03
CA ILE A 5 29.72 13.85 -7.85
C ILE A 5 28.30 13.28 -7.92
N ASP A 6 27.96 12.46 -6.93
CA ASP A 6 26.64 11.87 -6.77
C ASP A 6 25.70 12.90 -6.13
N HIS A 7 24.75 13.40 -6.91
CA HIS A 7 23.77 14.42 -6.47
C HIS A 7 22.44 13.79 -6.04
N TYR A 8 22.36 12.47 -6.01
CA TYR A 8 21.13 11.74 -5.68
C TYR A 8 20.56 12.13 -4.31
N ASP A 9 21.42 12.26 -3.29
CA ASP A 9 20.98 12.61 -1.94
C ASP A 9 20.41 14.04 -1.90
N THR A 10 20.93 14.96 -2.70
CA THR A 10 20.36 16.30 -2.87
C THR A 10 18.96 16.20 -3.49
N ASN A 11 18.81 15.44 -4.57
CA ASN A 11 17.52 15.27 -5.24
C ASN A 11 16.50 14.56 -4.36
N LEU A 12 16.94 13.62 -3.51
CA LEU A 12 16.07 12.96 -2.52
C LEU A 12 15.61 13.94 -1.43
N ASN A 13 16.50 14.81 -0.96
CA ASN A 13 16.18 15.89 -0.01
C ASN A 13 15.22 16.94 -0.61
N GLU A 14 15.14 17.06 -1.93
CA GLU A 14 14.11 17.86 -2.60
C GLU A 14 12.78 17.11 -2.77
N LEU A 15 12.82 15.79 -2.96
CA LEU A 15 11.64 14.95 -3.16
C LEU A 15 10.82 14.80 -1.88
N PHE A 16 11.48 14.56 -0.75
CA PHE A 16 10.81 14.31 0.54
C PHE A 16 9.91 15.43 1.06
N PRO A 17 10.28 16.72 1.02
CA PRO A 17 9.36 17.81 1.37
C PRO A 17 8.31 18.07 0.28
N TYR A 18 8.60 17.73 -0.97
CA TYR A 18 7.68 17.90 -2.10
C TYR A 18 6.44 16.99 -1.98
N LEU A 19 6.63 15.71 -1.65
CA LEU A 19 5.53 14.73 -1.58
C LEU A 19 4.39 15.15 -0.61
N PRO A 20 4.62 15.46 0.67
CA PRO A 20 3.56 15.89 1.58
C PRO A 20 3.02 17.30 1.27
N TYR A 21 3.76 18.12 0.54
CA TYR A 21 3.32 19.46 0.14
C TYR A 21 2.33 19.41 -1.02
N GLU A 22 2.59 18.58 -2.03
CA GLU A 22 1.77 18.45 -3.23
C GLU A 22 0.64 17.40 -3.11
N ILE A 23 0.55 16.69 -1.98
CA ILE A 23 -0.47 15.65 -1.81
C ILE A 23 -1.89 16.26 -1.93
N PRO A 24 -2.70 15.84 -2.92
CA PRO A 24 -4.09 16.28 -3.03
C PRO A 24 -4.95 15.64 -1.94
N SER A 25 -6.17 16.14 -1.76
CA SER A 25 -7.16 15.53 -0.84
C SER A 25 -7.50 14.08 -1.17
N THR A 26 -7.26 13.65 -2.40
CA THR A 26 -7.41 12.26 -2.85
C THR A 26 -6.29 11.34 -2.35
N GLY A 27 -5.17 11.88 -1.83
CA GLY A 27 -4.15 11.11 -1.14
C GLY A 27 -3.18 10.32 -2.02
N PHE A 28 -2.85 10.79 -3.23
CA PHE A 28 -1.79 10.19 -4.06
C PHE A 28 -1.03 11.26 -4.81
N VAL A 29 0.29 11.16 -4.82
CA VAL A 29 1.17 12.03 -5.59
C VAL A 29 2.42 11.27 -6.01
N ILE A 30 2.91 11.59 -7.20
CA ILE A 30 4.20 11.15 -7.70
C ILE A 30 5.14 12.37 -7.80
N GLY A 31 6.45 12.13 -7.69
CA GLY A 31 7.47 13.16 -7.81
C GLY A 31 8.69 12.64 -8.53
N ILE A 32 9.32 13.52 -9.30
CA ILE A 32 10.60 13.25 -9.98
C ILE A 32 11.54 14.41 -9.67
N LYS A 33 12.77 14.10 -9.25
CA LYS A 33 13.84 15.07 -9.00
C LYS A 33 15.13 14.63 -9.68
N GLY A 34 15.97 15.59 -10.06
CA GLY A 34 17.23 15.29 -10.75
C GLY A 34 17.07 14.84 -12.20
N GLN A 35 18.17 14.34 -12.76
CA GLN A 35 18.28 13.88 -14.14
C GLN A 35 19.46 12.91 -14.30
N GLY A 36 19.46 12.09 -15.36
CA GLY A 36 20.57 11.19 -15.67
C GLY A 36 20.82 10.18 -14.54
N ALA A 37 22.07 10.09 -14.08
CA ALA A 37 22.46 9.14 -13.02
C ALA A 37 21.92 9.52 -11.62
N ASP A 38 21.51 10.78 -11.43
CA ASP A 38 21.06 11.31 -10.13
C ASP A 38 19.53 11.40 -10.03
N ILE A 39 18.79 10.88 -11.01
CA ILE A 39 17.32 10.94 -11.01
C ILE A 39 16.72 10.14 -9.85
N VAL A 40 15.66 10.69 -9.24
CA VAL A 40 14.89 10.05 -8.18
C VAL A 40 13.42 10.07 -8.58
N TYR A 41 12.81 8.88 -8.61
CA TYR A 41 11.38 8.68 -8.75
C TYR A 41 10.80 8.43 -7.36
N GLY A 42 9.65 9.04 -7.06
CA GLY A 42 8.96 8.83 -5.81
C GLY A 42 7.46 8.82 -5.97
N LEU A 43 6.78 8.09 -5.10
CA LEU A 43 5.36 8.22 -4.90
C LEU A 43 5.00 8.11 -3.42
N THR A 44 3.86 8.67 -3.08
CA THR A 44 3.20 8.34 -1.82
C THR A 44 1.70 8.19 -2.05
N ILE A 45 1.11 7.30 -1.25
CA ILE A 45 -0.31 7.04 -1.25
C ILE A 45 -0.79 6.98 0.20
N CYS A 46 -1.92 7.63 0.46
CA CYS A 46 -2.66 7.51 1.70
C CYS A 46 -3.75 6.47 1.58
N CYS A 47 -4.10 5.87 2.71
CA CYS A 47 -5.22 4.94 2.76
C CYS A 47 -6.52 5.64 2.31
N GLY A 48 -7.37 4.93 1.57
CA GLY A 48 -8.55 5.53 0.94
C GLY A 48 -9.62 6.03 1.93
N ASP A 49 -9.56 5.60 3.18
CA ASP A 49 -10.57 5.82 4.23
C ASP A 49 -10.12 6.77 5.36
N ILE A 50 -8.99 7.47 5.21
CA ILE A 50 -8.44 8.35 6.25
C ILE A 50 -8.65 9.84 5.97
N LEU A 51 -8.56 10.64 7.04
CA LEU A 51 -8.64 12.10 6.95
C LEU A 51 -7.36 12.71 6.35
N GLU A 52 -7.51 13.81 5.60
CA GLU A 52 -6.40 14.50 4.94
C GLU A 52 -5.27 14.91 5.91
N LYS A 53 -5.63 15.32 7.13
CA LYS A 53 -4.65 15.71 8.16
C LYS A 53 -3.78 14.52 8.57
N ASP A 54 -4.38 13.36 8.80
CA ASP A 54 -3.67 12.15 9.22
C ASP A 54 -2.82 11.60 8.08
N CYS A 55 -3.33 11.71 6.85
CA CYS A 55 -2.59 11.43 5.62
C CYS A 55 -1.30 12.25 5.54
N LYS A 56 -1.40 13.59 5.59
CA LYS A 56 -0.23 14.48 5.53
C LYS A 56 0.78 14.19 6.64
N SER A 57 0.30 14.01 7.88
CA SER A 57 1.18 13.69 9.01
C SER A 57 1.91 12.36 8.81
N CYS A 58 1.24 11.35 8.25
CA CYS A 58 1.85 10.06 7.96
C CYS A 58 2.98 10.20 6.93
N ILE A 59 2.76 10.94 5.84
CA ILE A 59 3.75 11.12 4.76
C ILE A 59 4.99 11.84 5.29
N VAL A 60 4.81 12.88 6.11
CA VAL A 60 5.93 13.60 6.75
C VAL A 60 6.77 12.66 7.61
N ASN A 61 6.12 11.82 8.42
CA ASN A 61 6.84 10.83 9.24
C ASN A 61 7.57 9.80 8.36
N ALA A 62 6.93 9.29 7.32
CA ALA A 62 7.54 8.38 6.35
C ALA A 62 8.77 8.95 5.68
N ALA A 63 8.70 10.20 5.22
CA ALA A 63 9.83 10.88 4.60
C ALA A 63 11.01 11.06 5.57
N ASN A 64 10.74 11.32 6.85
CA ASN A 64 11.77 11.47 7.88
C ASN A 64 12.41 10.12 8.27
N GLU A 65 11.61 9.06 8.39
CA GLU A 65 12.07 7.77 8.91
C GLU A 65 12.70 6.88 7.84
N ILE A 66 12.22 6.91 6.60
CA ILE A 66 12.69 6.01 5.53
C ILE A 66 14.20 6.13 5.29
N TRP A 67 14.76 7.34 5.40
CA TRP A 67 16.21 7.56 5.27
C TRP A 67 16.99 6.91 6.41
N SER A 68 16.47 7.01 7.65
CA SER A 68 17.13 6.44 8.83
C SER A 68 17.16 4.90 8.81
N HIS A 69 16.11 4.28 8.24
CA HIS A 69 16.01 2.83 8.10
C HIS A 69 16.79 2.28 6.90
N CYS A 70 17.00 3.08 5.86
CA CYS A 70 17.64 2.65 4.62
C CYS A 70 18.74 3.64 4.18
N PRO A 71 19.80 3.87 4.99
CA PRO A 71 20.82 4.86 4.68
C PRO A 71 21.58 4.49 3.41
N ASN A 72 21.83 5.48 2.55
CA ASN A 72 22.57 5.36 1.28
C ASN A 72 21.96 4.41 0.22
N ASN A 73 20.72 3.94 0.40
CA ASN A 73 20.05 3.15 -0.62
C ASN A 73 19.51 4.03 -1.75
N LYS A 74 19.60 3.53 -2.99
CA LYS A 74 19.02 4.17 -4.18
C LYS A 74 17.55 3.81 -4.40
N GLY A 75 16.93 3.11 -3.45
CA GLY A 75 15.51 2.84 -3.44
C GLY A 75 15.07 2.23 -2.12
N ALA A 76 13.88 2.60 -1.68
CA ALA A 76 13.25 2.06 -0.47
C ALA A 76 11.74 2.26 -0.51
N THR A 77 11.04 1.42 0.24
CA THR A 77 9.61 1.55 0.51
C THR A 77 9.41 1.48 2.03
N ILE A 78 8.58 2.37 2.57
CA ILE A 78 8.10 2.32 3.95
C ILE A 78 6.57 2.27 3.95
N TRP A 79 6.02 1.39 4.78
CA TRP A 79 4.59 1.22 4.95
C TRP A 79 4.19 1.58 6.38
N TYR A 80 3.27 2.52 6.51
CA TYR A 80 2.50 2.72 7.72
C TYR A 80 1.04 2.38 7.48
N TYR A 81 0.29 2.24 8.56
CA TYR A 81 -1.14 1.96 8.50
C TYR A 81 -1.94 3.02 7.72
N TYR A 82 -1.49 4.27 7.69
CA TYR A 82 -2.16 5.39 7.03
C TYR A 82 -1.59 5.79 5.67
N CYS A 83 -0.35 5.42 5.35
CA CYS A 83 0.29 5.80 4.10
C CYS A 83 1.47 4.90 3.75
N THR A 84 1.81 4.88 2.46
CA THR A 84 3.02 4.27 1.93
C THR A 84 3.85 5.35 1.22
N LEU A 85 5.17 5.28 1.35
CA LEU A 85 6.11 6.10 0.58
C LEU A 85 7.15 5.17 -0.06
N LYS A 86 7.35 5.34 -1.37
CA LYS A 86 8.35 4.61 -2.16
C LYS A 86 9.20 5.59 -2.95
N TYR A 87 10.50 5.36 -2.99
CA TYR A 87 11.40 6.04 -3.92
C TYR A 87 12.38 5.05 -4.57
N HIS A 88 12.88 5.38 -5.74
CA HIS A 88 13.93 4.62 -6.43
C HIS A 88 14.64 5.48 -7.49
N ASN A 89 15.88 5.12 -7.83
CA ASN A 89 16.62 5.67 -8.98
C ASN A 89 16.25 5.04 -10.34
N LEU A 90 15.36 4.04 -10.35
CA LEU A 90 14.83 3.40 -11.55
C LEU A 90 13.37 3.78 -11.68
N ASP A 91 12.90 3.99 -12.91
CA ASP A 91 11.49 4.26 -13.15
C ASP A 91 10.67 3.01 -12.82
N PHE A 92 9.81 3.12 -11.81
CA PHE A 92 8.93 2.05 -11.35
C PHE A 92 7.44 2.40 -11.54
N PHE A 93 7.12 3.55 -12.12
CA PHE A 93 5.74 3.96 -12.27
C PHE A 93 4.97 3.03 -13.22
N GLY A 94 3.76 2.68 -12.82
CA GLY A 94 2.88 1.80 -13.61
C GLY A 94 3.34 0.33 -13.66
N GLN A 95 4.28 -0.08 -12.81
CA GLN A 95 4.85 -1.43 -12.82
C GLN A 95 4.54 -2.20 -11.53
N ILE A 96 4.29 -3.50 -11.69
CA ILE A 96 4.11 -4.41 -10.56
C ILE A 96 5.46 -4.85 -10.00
N ASP A 97 5.66 -4.60 -8.71
CA ASP A 97 6.78 -5.07 -7.92
C ASP A 97 6.44 -6.45 -7.34
N TYR A 98 6.97 -7.51 -7.96
CA TYR A 98 6.74 -8.89 -7.52
C TYR A 98 7.70 -9.33 -6.41
N ASP A 99 8.78 -8.57 -6.18
CA ASP A 99 9.85 -8.97 -5.28
C ASP A 99 9.61 -8.45 -3.85
N THR A 100 8.83 -7.37 -3.71
CA THR A 100 8.60 -6.69 -2.44
C THR A 100 7.19 -6.92 -1.92
N MET A 101 7.03 -7.95 -1.09
CA MET A 101 5.77 -8.29 -0.42
C MET A 101 6.01 -8.68 1.03
N PHE A 102 5.27 -8.04 1.94
CA PHE A 102 5.26 -8.34 3.37
C PHE A 102 3.83 -8.58 3.82
N PHE A 103 3.66 -9.34 4.90
CA PHE A 103 2.36 -9.48 5.53
C PHE A 103 2.48 -9.51 7.05
N THR A 104 1.42 -9.06 7.70
CA THR A 104 1.20 -9.22 9.13
C THR A 104 -0.20 -9.79 9.34
N ASN A 105 -0.40 -10.49 10.45
CA ASN A 105 -1.70 -11.06 10.77
C ASN A 105 -1.91 -11.12 12.29
N THR A 106 -3.17 -11.12 12.72
CA THR A 106 -3.49 -11.32 14.13
C THR A 106 -3.18 -12.76 14.54
N PRO A 107 -2.69 -13.00 15.77
CA PRO A 107 -2.45 -14.34 16.27
C PRO A 107 -3.76 -15.12 16.50
N GLU A 108 -4.88 -14.41 16.63
CA GLU A 108 -6.20 -15.00 16.83
C GLU A 108 -6.80 -15.50 15.51
N ASN A 109 -7.39 -16.69 15.58
CA ASN A 109 -8.07 -17.31 14.46
C ASN A 109 -9.59 -17.12 14.55
N MET A 110 -10.23 -16.99 13.39
CA MET A 110 -11.66 -17.09 13.22
C MET A 110 -12.11 -18.54 13.41
N ASN A 111 -13.20 -18.74 14.13
CA ASN A 111 -13.93 -20.00 14.05
C ASN A 111 -14.68 -20.01 12.71
N THR A 112 -14.18 -20.76 11.73
CA THR A 112 -14.67 -20.68 10.35
C THR A 112 -14.80 -22.06 9.72
N ASN A 113 -15.70 -22.18 8.74
CA ASN A 113 -15.89 -23.38 7.93
C ASN A 113 -15.56 -23.08 6.46
N GLN A 114 -15.60 -24.10 5.61
CA GLN A 114 -15.26 -23.95 4.19
C GLN A 114 -16.15 -22.94 3.46
N LEU A 115 -17.44 -22.87 3.81
CA LEU A 115 -18.38 -21.93 3.21
C LEU A 115 -18.01 -20.48 3.54
N ILE A 116 -17.67 -20.18 4.79
CA ILE A 116 -17.24 -18.84 5.21
C ILE A 116 -15.93 -18.46 4.52
N ARG A 117 -14.97 -19.39 4.41
CA ARG A 117 -13.71 -19.15 3.68
C ARG A 117 -13.95 -18.82 2.22
N GLN A 118 -14.85 -19.55 1.56
CA GLN A 118 -15.22 -19.29 0.17
C GLN A 118 -15.86 -17.90 0.02
N LYS A 119 -16.85 -17.57 0.87
CA LYS A 119 -17.51 -16.25 0.86
C LYS A 119 -16.53 -15.10 1.12
N LYS A 120 -15.56 -15.28 2.02
CA LYS A 120 -14.49 -14.30 2.27
C LYS A 120 -13.65 -14.07 1.00
N GLY A 121 -13.31 -15.13 0.27
CA GLY A 121 -12.60 -15.03 -1.00
C GLY A 121 -13.42 -14.31 -2.09
N GLU A 122 -14.70 -14.63 -2.22
CA GLU A 122 -15.64 -13.96 -3.14
C GLU A 122 -15.80 -12.47 -2.80
N TRP A 123 -15.91 -12.14 -1.52
CA TRP A 123 -15.98 -10.76 -1.04
C TRP A 123 -14.69 -9.98 -1.33
N LEU A 124 -13.51 -10.55 -1.07
CA LEU A 124 -12.25 -9.91 -1.43
C LEU A 124 -12.14 -9.70 -2.95
N ALA A 125 -12.53 -10.69 -3.76
CA ALA A 125 -12.54 -10.55 -5.22
C ALA A 125 -13.50 -9.45 -5.70
N GLN A 126 -14.65 -9.29 -5.04
CA GLN A 126 -15.58 -8.18 -5.31
C GLN A 126 -14.92 -6.83 -4.99
N LEU A 127 -14.26 -6.69 -3.83
CA LEU A 127 -13.53 -5.46 -3.48
C LEU A 127 -12.47 -5.13 -4.53
N VAL A 128 -11.72 -6.12 -5.01
CA VAL A 128 -10.73 -5.94 -6.08
C VAL A 128 -11.36 -5.43 -7.36
N GLY A 129 -12.50 -6.00 -7.79
CA GLY A 129 -13.23 -5.54 -8.96
C GLY A 129 -13.68 -4.09 -8.82
N GLN A 130 -14.24 -3.73 -7.67
CA GLN A 130 -14.68 -2.36 -7.37
C GLN A 130 -13.51 -1.38 -7.36
N ALA A 131 -12.41 -1.70 -6.68
CA ALA A 131 -11.23 -0.86 -6.60
C ALA A 131 -10.62 -0.61 -7.99
N SER A 132 -10.50 -1.66 -8.81
CA SER A 132 -9.88 -1.58 -10.14
C SER A 132 -10.68 -0.72 -11.12
N MET A 133 -11.99 -0.55 -10.91
CA MET A 133 -12.86 0.31 -11.71
C MET A 133 -13.09 1.70 -11.10
N ASN A 134 -12.68 1.91 -9.85
CA ASN A 134 -12.82 3.18 -9.15
C ASN A 134 -11.68 4.13 -9.57
N ALA A 135 -12.00 5.38 -9.87
CA ALA A 135 -11.01 6.42 -10.18
C ALA A 135 -10.01 6.66 -9.03
N GLN A 136 -10.42 6.39 -7.78
CA GLN A 136 -9.52 6.48 -6.62
C GLN A 136 -8.69 5.21 -6.39
N MET A 137 -8.97 4.13 -7.13
CA MET A 137 -8.31 2.83 -7.07
C MET A 137 -8.32 2.17 -5.69
N PHE A 138 -9.41 2.37 -4.93
CA PHE A 138 -9.64 1.69 -3.65
C PHE A 138 -11.10 1.22 -3.53
N SER A 139 -11.31 0.21 -2.69
CA SER A 139 -12.63 -0.16 -2.18
C SER A 139 -12.52 -0.63 -0.74
N ALA A 140 -13.57 -0.37 0.04
CA ALA A 140 -13.70 -0.86 1.40
C ALA A 140 -15.16 -1.23 1.69
N GLU A 141 -15.38 -2.36 2.35
CA GLU A 141 -16.71 -2.86 2.69
C GLU A 141 -16.61 -3.75 3.92
N ASP A 142 -17.72 -3.91 4.64
CA ASP A 142 -17.82 -4.86 5.74
C ASP A 142 -18.35 -6.20 5.23
N PHE A 143 -17.80 -7.30 5.75
CA PHE A 143 -18.26 -8.66 5.51
C PHE A 143 -18.76 -9.30 6.80
N ASP A 144 -20.05 -9.65 6.81
CA ASP A 144 -20.67 -10.36 7.92
C ASP A 144 -20.28 -11.84 7.88
N VAL A 145 -19.49 -12.24 8.87
CA VAL A 145 -18.99 -13.60 9.01
C VAL A 145 -19.98 -14.48 9.78
N GLY A 146 -20.94 -13.88 10.50
CA GLY A 146 -21.80 -14.53 11.48
C GLY A 146 -21.26 -14.44 12.91
N ASP A 147 -21.99 -15.02 13.88
CA ASP A 147 -21.62 -15.09 15.30
C ASP A 147 -21.22 -13.73 15.93
N ASN A 148 -21.95 -12.67 15.57
CA ASN A 148 -21.74 -11.28 16.01
C ASN A 148 -20.38 -10.67 15.62
N TYR A 149 -19.79 -11.14 14.52
CA TYR A 149 -18.48 -10.68 14.06
C TYR A 149 -18.51 -10.26 12.59
N LYS A 150 -17.90 -9.10 12.31
CA LYS A 150 -17.70 -8.55 10.96
C LYS A 150 -16.23 -8.30 10.68
N LEU A 151 -15.85 -8.57 9.44
CA LEU A 151 -14.59 -8.11 8.87
C LEU A 151 -14.80 -6.75 8.22
N HIS A 152 -13.93 -5.80 8.52
CA HIS A 152 -13.70 -4.66 7.65
C HIS A 152 -12.62 -5.04 6.65
N GLY A 153 -12.85 -4.81 5.36
CA GLY A 153 -11.84 -5.03 4.33
C GLY A 153 -11.57 -3.76 3.56
N LEU A 154 -10.31 -3.56 3.19
CA LEU A 154 -9.89 -2.50 2.28
C LEU A 154 -8.85 -3.05 1.31
N VAL A 155 -9.00 -2.71 0.04
CA VAL A 155 -7.99 -2.99 -0.99
C VAL A 155 -7.69 -1.70 -1.75
N GLN A 156 -6.43 -1.49 -2.10
CA GLN A 156 -6.00 -0.26 -2.74
C GLN A 156 -4.79 -0.46 -3.66
N CYS A 157 -4.78 0.29 -4.75
CA CYS A 157 -3.65 0.45 -5.65
C CYS A 157 -3.26 1.94 -5.77
N PRO A 158 -1.96 2.24 -5.96
CA PRO A 158 -1.51 3.54 -6.38
C PRO A 158 -1.99 3.82 -7.80
N ARG A 159 -2.25 5.11 -8.06
CA ARG A 159 -2.97 5.56 -9.26
C ARG A 159 -2.07 5.75 -10.48
N ASP A 160 -0.82 5.33 -10.39
CA ASP A 160 0.08 5.14 -11.52
C ASP A 160 -0.13 3.79 -12.23
N LEU A 161 -0.82 2.82 -11.61
CA LEU A 161 -1.15 1.54 -12.23
C LEU A 161 -2.34 1.62 -13.19
N SER A 162 -2.36 0.68 -14.15
CA SER A 162 -3.56 0.38 -14.93
C SER A 162 -4.58 -0.39 -14.08
N SER A 163 -5.87 -0.34 -14.47
CA SER A 163 -6.91 -1.17 -13.84
C SER A 163 -6.61 -2.67 -13.90
N ILE A 164 -5.95 -3.12 -14.97
CA ILE A 164 -5.59 -4.54 -15.16
C ILE A 164 -4.47 -4.92 -14.19
N ASP A 165 -3.45 -4.08 -14.06
CA ASP A 165 -2.31 -4.35 -13.17
C ASP A 165 -2.71 -4.25 -11.70
N CYS A 166 -3.59 -3.30 -11.35
CA CYS A 166 -4.18 -3.24 -10.02
C CYS A 166 -4.94 -4.52 -9.68
N MET A 167 -5.83 -4.98 -10.58
CA MET A 167 -6.57 -6.22 -10.41
C MET A 167 -5.63 -7.42 -10.26
N LYS A 168 -4.56 -7.47 -11.06
CA LYS A 168 -3.55 -8.54 -10.98
C LYS A 168 -2.85 -8.55 -9.63
N CYS A 169 -2.29 -7.42 -9.20
CA CYS A 169 -1.56 -7.29 -7.94
C CYS A 169 -2.43 -7.70 -6.74
N LEU A 170 -3.67 -7.19 -6.67
CA LEU A 170 -4.56 -7.51 -5.57
C LEU A 170 -5.02 -8.98 -5.57
N ASN A 171 -5.22 -9.59 -6.74
CA ASN A 171 -5.54 -11.02 -6.83
C ASN A 171 -4.35 -11.90 -6.41
N ASP A 172 -3.12 -11.50 -6.70
CA ASP A 172 -1.92 -12.19 -6.22
C ASP A 172 -1.87 -12.16 -4.69
N SER A 173 -2.19 -11.02 -4.06
CA SER A 173 -2.37 -10.89 -2.61
C SER A 173 -3.46 -11.80 -2.06
N ILE A 174 -4.62 -11.89 -2.72
CA ILE A 174 -5.69 -12.85 -2.34
C ILE A 174 -5.18 -14.29 -2.40
N GLY A 175 -4.46 -14.64 -3.47
CA GLY A 175 -3.90 -15.98 -3.68
C GLY A 175 -2.82 -16.37 -2.66
N PHE A 176 -2.26 -15.41 -1.93
CA PHE A 176 -1.29 -15.63 -0.87
C PHE A 176 -1.95 -15.95 0.48
N ILE A 177 -3.15 -15.44 0.76
CA ILE A 177 -3.86 -15.62 2.05
C ILE A 177 -3.94 -17.10 2.48
N PRO A 178 -4.31 -18.06 1.62
CA PRO A 178 -4.39 -19.48 2.00
C PRO A 178 -3.05 -20.08 2.47
N LYS A 179 -1.92 -19.48 2.09
CA LYS A 179 -0.56 -19.97 2.38
C LYS A 179 -0.01 -19.43 3.70
N CYS A 180 -0.44 -18.22 4.11
CA CYS A 180 0.09 -17.54 5.29
C CYS A 180 -0.86 -17.60 6.50
N CYS A 181 -2.15 -17.32 6.27
CA CYS A 181 -2.94 -16.64 7.28
C CYS A 181 -4.45 -16.76 7.07
N ASP A 182 -4.89 -17.83 6.41
CA ASP A 182 -6.29 -18.08 6.03
C ASP A 182 -7.29 -18.00 7.19
N LEU A 183 -6.90 -18.48 8.36
CA LEU A 183 -7.76 -18.51 9.54
C LEU A 183 -7.68 -17.22 10.37
N SER A 184 -6.76 -16.31 10.06
CA SER A 184 -6.53 -15.14 10.90
C SER A 184 -7.72 -14.18 10.87
N LYS A 185 -7.99 -13.59 12.03
CA LYS A 185 -9.01 -12.55 12.24
C LYS A 185 -8.65 -11.20 11.60
N GLY A 186 -7.38 -10.93 11.38
CA GLY A 186 -6.94 -9.79 10.60
C GLY A 186 -5.66 -10.09 9.86
N VAL A 187 -5.57 -9.60 8.63
CA VAL A 187 -4.42 -9.74 7.76
C VAL A 187 -4.18 -8.41 7.09
N GLN A 188 -2.92 -8.01 7.01
CA GLN A 188 -2.47 -6.94 6.16
C GLN A 188 -1.36 -7.45 5.26
N ILE A 189 -1.54 -7.31 3.96
CA ILE A 189 -0.59 -7.66 2.92
C ILE A 189 -0.18 -6.35 2.26
N PHE A 190 1.09 -6.00 2.44
CA PHE A 190 1.71 -4.83 1.86
C PHE A 190 2.67 -5.29 0.78
N SER A 191 2.39 -4.96 -0.47
CA SER A 191 3.44 -4.96 -1.50
C SER A 191 3.91 -3.54 -1.75
N ALA A 192 5.01 -3.39 -2.50
CA ALA A 192 5.43 -2.08 -2.98
C ALA A 192 4.53 -1.52 -4.11
N THR A 193 3.45 -2.22 -4.48
CA THR A 193 2.54 -1.86 -5.59
C THR A 193 1.05 -1.92 -5.23
N CYS A 194 0.59 -2.68 -4.25
CA CYS A 194 -0.80 -2.72 -3.82
C CYS A 194 -0.93 -3.18 -2.36
N ASP A 195 -2.02 -2.77 -1.71
CA ASP A 195 -2.35 -3.09 -0.32
C ASP A 195 -3.67 -3.87 -0.25
N LEU A 196 -3.68 -4.94 0.53
CA LEU A 196 -4.88 -5.67 0.92
C LEU A 196 -4.89 -5.81 2.43
N ARG A 197 -5.95 -5.34 3.08
CA ARG A 197 -6.17 -5.53 4.50
C ARG A 197 -7.58 -6.00 4.81
N PHE A 198 -7.70 -6.86 5.80
CA PHE A 198 -8.96 -7.07 6.50
C PHE A 198 -8.72 -7.25 7.98
N GLU A 199 -9.64 -6.79 8.81
CA GLU A 199 -9.55 -6.90 10.26
C GLU A 199 -10.91 -6.93 10.91
N THR A 200 -10.96 -7.36 12.18
CA THR A 200 -12.22 -7.50 12.90
C THR A 200 -12.72 -6.19 13.46
N ILE A 201 -13.97 -5.83 13.15
CA ILE A 201 -14.68 -4.80 13.91
C ILE A 201 -15.34 -5.49 15.11
N TYR A 202 -14.87 -5.19 16.32
CA TYR A 202 -15.59 -5.58 17.54
C TYR A 202 -16.83 -4.70 17.70
N HIS A 203 -18.00 -5.20 17.31
CA HIS A 203 -19.27 -4.67 17.79
C HIS A 203 -19.51 -5.20 19.21
N LYS A 204 -19.14 -4.41 20.22
CA LYS A 204 -19.73 -4.62 21.56
C LYS A 204 -21.20 -4.21 21.48
N VAL A 205 -22.09 -5.20 21.54
CA VAL A 205 -23.52 -5.00 21.83
C VAL A 205 -23.67 -4.52 23.27
#